data_AF-A0A351BD67-F1
#
_entry.id   AF-A0A351BD67-F1
#
_cell.length_a   1.000
_cell.length_b   1.000
_cell.length_c   1.000
_cell.angle_alpha   90.00
_cell.angle_beta   90.00
_cell.angle_gamma   90.00
#
_symmetry.space_group_name_H-M   'P 1'
#
loop_
_entity.id
_entity.type
_entity.pdbx_description
1 polymer ?
#
loop_
_entity_poly.entity_id
_entity_poly.type
_entity_poly.pdbx_seq_one_letter_code
_entity_poly.pdbx_strand_id
1 'polypeptide(L)'
;MLNAADLAAVWLTLKLAGTATAVLLLIGTPMAWWLARTRHWAKGVIGALVTLPLVLPPTVLGFYLLVLMGPDGMLGRLLAAGGLQPLPFTFAGLVVASVIYSMPFVVQPLQQAFEAIGEQPLEAAATLRANPWDTFFAVVVPLARPGFMTAGILGFAHTVGEFGVVLMIGGN
;
A
#
# COMPACT_ATOMS: atom_id res chain seq x y z
N MET A 1 27.84 5.97 20.46
CA MET A 1 27.05 7.22 20.36
C MET A 1 26.57 7.30 18.93
N LEU A 2 25.27 7.54 18.69
CA LEU A 2 24.76 7.68 17.31
C LEU A 2 25.38 8.92 16.68
N ASN A 3 25.93 8.78 15.47
CA ASN A 3 26.48 9.90 14.72
C ASN A 3 25.40 10.57 13.85
N ALA A 4 25.75 11.64 13.14
CA ALA A 4 24.80 12.37 12.30
C ALA A 4 24.24 11.53 11.13
N ALA A 5 25.02 10.58 10.61
CA ALA A 5 24.58 9.68 9.55
C ALA A 5 23.56 8.66 10.06
N ASP A 6 23.75 8.12 11.26
CA ASP A 6 22.80 7.20 11.89
C ASP A 6 21.44 7.87 12.11
N LEU A 7 21.44 9.13 12.58
CA LEU A 7 20.22 9.91 12.75
C LEU A 7 19.53 10.22 11.42
N ALA A 8 20.30 10.53 10.37
CA ALA A 8 19.75 10.77 9.04
C ALA A 8 19.09 9.50 8.45
N ALA A 9 19.72 8.33 8.64
CA ALA A 9 19.17 7.04 8.22
C ALA A 9 17.87 6.72 8.95
N VAL A 10 17.84 6.88 10.29
CA VAL A 10 16.62 6.69 11.09
C VAL A 10 15.51 7.63 10.62
N TRP A 11 15.82 8.90 10.39
CA TRP A 11 14.83 9.87 9.91
C TRP A 11 14.31 9.50 8.51
N LEU A 12 15.18 9.07 7.60
CA LEU A 12 14.79 8.64 6.26
C LEU A 12 13.85 7.43 6.32
N THR A 13 14.17 6.42 7.14
CA THR A 13 13.33 5.24 7.32
C THR A 13 11.97 5.59 7.91
N LEU A 14 11.92 6.44 8.95
CA LEU A 14 10.65 6.90 9.53
C LEU A 14 9.82 7.69 8.51
N LYS A 15 10.46 8.58 7.74
CA LYS A 15 9.81 9.36 6.68
C LYS A 15 9.27 8.45 5.58
N LEU A 16 10.04 7.47 5.13
CA LEU A 16 9.63 6.49 4.12
C LEU A 16 8.46 5.64 4.63
N ALA A 17 8.57 5.05 5.81
CA ALA A 17 7.52 4.21 6.38
C ALA A 17 6.22 4.99 6.62
N GLY A 18 6.31 6.22 7.14
CA GLY A 18 5.15 7.09 7.33
C GLY A 18 4.47 7.46 6.02
N THR A 19 5.24 7.89 5.01
CA THR A 19 4.70 8.27 3.69
C THR A 19 4.11 7.08 2.95
N ALA A 20 4.81 5.94 2.88
CA ALA A 20 4.32 4.73 2.24
C ALA A 20 3.04 4.21 2.92
N THR A 21 2.98 4.21 4.26
CA THR A 21 1.78 3.78 5.01
C THR A 21 0.60 4.69 4.73
N ALA A 22 0.79 6.02 4.71
CA ALA A 22 -0.28 6.97 4.40
C ALA A 22 -0.83 6.76 2.97
N VAL A 23 0.07 6.60 1.99
CA VAL A 23 -0.31 6.30 0.60
C VAL A 23 -1.04 4.95 0.53
N LEU A 24 -0.54 3.93 1.22
CA LEU A 24 -1.15 2.60 1.27
C LEU A 24 -2.53 2.59 1.90
N LEU A 25 -2.76 3.36 2.96
CA LEU A 25 -4.10 3.48 3.53
C LEU A 25 -5.03 4.18 2.52
N LEU A 26 -4.57 5.25 1.86
CA LEU A 26 -5.38 5.97 0.88
C LEU A 26 -5.82 5.09 -0.31
N ILE A 27 -4.90 4.31 -0.89
CA ILE A 27 -5.20 3.45 -2.05
C ILE A 27 -5.71 2.06 -1.65
N GLY A 28 -5.25 1.55 -0.52
CA GLY A 28 -5.57 0.21 -0.02
C GLY A 28 -6.96 0.14 0.56
N THR A 29 -7.49 1.21 1.15
CA THR A 29 -8.86 1.28 1.63
C THR A 29 -9.92 1.04 0.54
N PRO A 30 -9.96 1.80 -0.58
CA PRO A 30 -10.94 1.53 -1.63
C PRO A 30 -10.73 0.16 -2.28
N MET A 31 -9.48 -0.29 -2.42
CA MET A 31 -9.18 -1.61 -2.97
C MET A 31 -9.66 -2.75 -2.06
N ALA A 32 -9.38 -2.67 -0.77
CA ALA A 32 -9.84 -3.63 0.24
C ALA A 32 -11.37 -3.65 0.34
N TRP A 33 -12.01 -2.48 0.28
CA TRP A 33 -13.47 -2.36 0.27
C TRP A 33 -14.07 -3.06 -0.97
N TRP A 34 -13.49 -2.81 -2.14
CA TRP A 34 -13.91 -3.46 -3.37
C TRP A 34 -13.71 -4.98 -3.31
N LEU A 35 -12.55 -5.46 -2.85
CA LEU A 35 -12.25 -6.89 -2.70
C LEU A 35 -13.20 -7.58 -1.70
N ALA A 36 -13.54 -6.91 -0.59
CA ALA A 36 -14.45 -7.43 0.42
C ALA A 36 -15.88 -7.62 -0.11
N ARG A 37 -16.35 -6.76 -1.02
CA ARG A 37 -17.76 -6.69 -1.42
C ARG A 37 -18.06 -7.24 -2.82
N THR A 38 -17.07 -7.26 -3.70
CA THR A 38 -17.30 -7.64 -5.10
C THR A 38 -17.51 -9.15 -5.28
N ARG A 39 -18.36 -9.51 -6.25
CA ARG A 39 -18.50 -10.89 -6.78
C ARG A 39 -17.91 -11.03 -8.19
N HIS A 40 -17.23 -9.99 -8.66
CA HIS A 40 -16.68 -9.94 -10.01
C HIS A 40 -15.53 -10.95 -10.17
N TRP A 41 -15.41 -11.57 -11.36
CA TRP A 41 -14.36 -12.56 -11.66
C TRP A 41 -12.94 -12.01 -11.45
N ALA A 42 -12.75 -10.71 -11.69
CA ALA A 42 -11.48 -10.02 -11.48
C ALA A 42 -11.02 -9.97 -10.01
N LYS A 43 -11.88 -10.31 -9.04
CA LYS A 43 -11.51 -10.41 -7.61
C LYS A 43 -10.33 -11.35 -7.41
N GLY A 44 -10.32 -12.50 -8.08
CA GLY A 44 -9.22 -13.47 -7.96
C GLY A 44 -7.91 -12.91 -8.50
N VAL A 45 -7.96 -12.22 -9.64
CA VAL A 45 -6.77 -11.61 -10.27
C VAL A 45 -6.22 -10.48 -9.42
N ILE A 46 -7.05 -9.54 -8.98
CA ILE A 46 -6.62 -8.40 -8.17
C ILE A 46 -6.15 -8.88 -6.80
N GLY A 47 -6.84 -9.84 -6.19
CA GLY A 47 -6.40 -10.47 -4.95
C GLY A 47 -5.01 -11.11 -5.10
N ALA A 48 -4.78 -11.85 -6.19
CA ALA A 48 -3.47 -12.44 -6.49
C ALA A 48 -2.38 -11.37 -6.71
N LEU A 49 -2.69 -10.25 -7.37
CA LEU A 49 -1.75 -9.15 -7.55
C LEU A 49 -1.39 -8.48 -6.23
N VAL A 50 -2.37 -8.30 -5.33
CA VAL A 50 -2.15 -7.77 -3.97
C VAL A 50 -1.28 -8.70 -3.13
N THR A 51 -1.43 -10.02 -3.28
CA THR A 51 -0.65 -11.00 -2.51
C THR A 51 0.66 -11.40 -3.17
N LEU A 52 0.87 -11.06 -4.45
CA LEU A 52 2.10 -11.35 -5.21
C LEU A 52 3.39 -10.98 -4.47
N PRO A 53 3.50 -9.82 -3.78
CA PRO A 53 4.71 -9.47 -3.04
C PRO A 53 5.08 -10.45 -1.92
N LEU A 54 4.12 -11.20 -1.38
CA LEU A 54 4.38 -12.21 -0.35
C LEU A 54 5.08 -13.45 -0.90
N VAL A 55 4.92 -13.73 -2.19
CA VAL A 55 5.44 -14.94 -2.85
C VAL A 55 6.82 -14.69 -3.47
N LEU A 56 7.09 -13.46 -3.88
CA LEU A 56 8.34 -13.09 -4.52
C LEU A 56 9.44 -12.80 -3.47
N PRO A 57 10.67 -13.28 -3.67
CA PRO A 57 11.81 -12.82 -2.88
C PRO A 57 11.95 -11.30 -2.98
N PRO A 58 12.20 -10.57 -1.87
CA PRO A 58 12.26 -9.10 -1.87
C PRO A 58 13.27 -8.53 -2.87
N THR A 59 14.43 -9.18 -3.02
CA THR A 59 15.46 -8.77 -3.99
C THR A 59 15.00 -8.92 -5.43
N VAL A 60 14.24 -9.97 -5.74
CA VAL A 60 13.69 -10.21 -7.08
C VAL A 60 12.62 -9.16 -7.40
N LEU A 61 11.75 -8.87 -6.44
CA LEU A 61 10.78 -7.79 -6.57
C LEU A 61 11.49 -6.44 -6.80
N GLY A 62 12.49 -6.11 -5.97
CA GLY A 62 13.28 -4.89 -6.11
C GLY A 62 13.96 -4.77 -7.47
N PHE A 63 14.53 -5.86 -7.99
CA PHE A 63 15.13 -5.90 -9.32
C PHE A 63 14.11 -5.62 -10.44
N TYR A 64 12.96 -6.31 -10.43
CA TYR A 64 11.93 -6.08 -11.46
C TYR A 64 11.36 -4.67 -11.38
N LEU A 65 11.18 -4.13 -10.17
CA LEU A 65 10.78 -2.75 -9.96
C LEU A 65 11.81 -1.76 -10.49
N LEU A 66 13.10 -2.02 -10.27
CA LEU A 66 14.19 -1.20 -10.82
C LEU A 66 14.18 -1.21 -12.35
N VAL A 67 14.04 -2.38 -12.97
CA VAL A 67 13.98 -2.51 -14.44
C VAL A 67 12.73 -1.80 -14.99
N LEU A 68 11.58 -1.93 -14.32
CA LEU A 68 10.32 -1.33 -14.75
C LEU A 68 10.36 0.21 -14.66
N MET A 69 10.93 0.73 -13.59
CA MET A 69 11.04 2.16 -13.28
C MET A 69 12.26 2.85 -13.89
N GLY A 70 13.25 2.07 -14.34
CA GLY A 70 14.45 2.58 -15.00
C GLY A 70 14.15 3.29 -16.32
N PRO A 71 15.12 4.04 -16.87
CA PRO A 71 14.92 4.91 -18.04
C PRO A 71 14.31 4.18 -19.26
N ASP A 72 14.76 2.95 -19.52
CA ASP A 72 14.29 2.11 -20.63
C ASP A 72 13.04 1.26 -20.27
N GLY A 73 12.67 1.26 -18.99
CA GLY A 73 11.50 0.58 -18.47
C GLY A 73 10.19 1.20 -18.97
N MET A 74 9.09 0.43 -18.87
CA MET A 74 7.78 0.92 -19.30
C MET A 74 7.35 2.15 -18.48
N LEU A 75 7.52 2.12 -17.15
CA LEU A 75 7.19 3.27 -16.30
C LEU A 75 8.15 4.44 -16.52
N GLY A 76 9.45 4.17 -16.69
CA GLY A 76 10.43 5.23 -16.97
C GLY A 76 10.15 5.97 -18.28
N ARG A 77 9.79 5.25 -19.36
CA ARG A 77 9.40 5.85 -20.63
C ARG A 77 8.12 6.68 -20.54
N LEU A 78 7.11 6.21 -19.79
CA LEU A 78 5.88 6.96 -19.56
C LEU A 78 6.14 8.26 -18.78
N LEU A 79 6.99 8.20 -17.75
CA LEU A 79 7.40 9.37 -16.98
C LEU A 79 8.20 10.36 -17.84
N ALA A 80 9.13 9.86 -18.65
CA ALA A 80 9.92 10.68 -19.56
C ALA A 80 9.04 11.38 -20.61
N ALA A 81 8.01 10.71 -21.15
CA ALA A 81 7.03 11.31 -22.04
C ALA A 81 6.25 12.46 -21.39
N GLY A 82 6.07 12.42 -20.07
CA GLY A 82 5.50 13.50 -19.26
C GLY A 82 6.53 14.53 -18.75
N GLY A 83 7.80 14.44 -19.14
CA GLY A 83 8.87 15.34 -18.70
C GLY A 83 9.39 15.08 -17.28
N LEU A 84 9.08 13.92 -16.68
CA LEU A 84 9.50 13.55 -15.33
C LEU A 84 10.81 12.74 -15.34
N GLN A 85 11.55 12.82 -14.23
CA GLN A 85 12.79 12.06 -14.05
C GLN A 85 12.54 10.58 -13.72
N PRO A 86 13.51 9.69 -13.99
CA PRO A 86 13.45 8.29 -13.58
C PRO A 86 13.30 8.16 -12.05
N LEU A 87 12.52 7.17 -11.62
CA LEU A 87 12.26 6.91 -10.20
C LEU A 87 13.39 6.18 -9.44
N PRO A 88 14.24 5.32 -10.04
CA PRO A 88 15.32 4.65 -9.30
C PRO A 88 16.25 5.65 -8.63
N PHE A 89 16.75 5.30 -7.45
CA PHE A 89 17.64 6.12 -6.62
C PHE A 89 17.02 7.44 -6.15
N THR A 90 15.68 7.53 -6.15
CA THR A 90 14.94 8.68 -5.62
C THR A 90 14.05 8.27 -4.46
N PHE A 91 13.72 9.24 -3.59
CA PHE A 91 12.75 9.03 -2.52
C PHE A 91 11.38 8.61 -3.06
N ALA A 92 10.96 9.14 -4.21
CA ALA A 92 9.70 8.75 -4.85
C ALA A 92 9.71 7.29 -5.30
N GLY A 93 10.82 6.83 -5.89
CA GLY A 93 11.01 5.41 -6.24
C GLY A 93 10.97 4.50 -5.03
N LEU A 94 11.60 4.90 -3.92
CA LEU A 94 11.52 4.17 -2.65
C LEU A 94 10.06 4.08 -2.17
N VAL A 95 9.32 5.18 -2.16
CA VAL A 95 7.90 5.17 -1.76
C VAL A 95 7.07 4.23 -2.65
N VAL A 96 7.22 4.31 -3.97
CA VAL A 96 6.49 3.43 -4.90
C VAL A 96 6.82 1.97 -4.65
N ALA A 97 8.11 1.63 -4.49
CA ALA A 97 8.54 0.26 -4.24
C ALA A 97 8.04 -0.26 -2.89
N SER A 98 8.14 0.55 -1.83
CA SER A 98 7.59 0.23 -0.50
C SER A 98 6.08 0.05 -0.52
N VAL A 99 5.35 0.88 -1.28
CA VAL A 99 3.89 0.72 -1.44
C VAL A 99 3.57 -0.64 -2.08
N ILE A 100 4.25 -1.02 -3.16
CA ILE A 100 4.00 -2.30 -3.83
C ILE A 100 4.34 -3.47 -2.89
N TYR A 101 5.50 -3.42 -2.24
CA TYR A 101 5.95 -4.48 -1.34
C TYR A 101 5.07 -4.64 -0.10
N SER A 102 4.69 -3.55 0.55
CA SER A 102 3.91 -3.54 1.79
C SER A 102 2.38 -3.60 1.55
N MET A 103 1.93 -3.57 0.30
CA MET A 103 0.51 -3.65 -0.09
C MET A 103 -0.30 -4.74 0.62
N PRO A 104 0.12 -6.02 0.64
CA PRO A 104 -0.66 -7.09 1.27
C PRO A 104 -0.90 -6.85 2.76
N PHE A 105 0.06 -6.24 3.45
CA PHE A 105 0.02 -5.99 4.90
C PHE A 105 -0.95 -4.88 5.31
N VAL A 106 -1.36 -4.04 4.36
CA VAL A 106 -2.40 -3.02 4.60
C VAL A 106 -3.75 -3.48 4.06
N VAL A 107 -3.76 -4.09 2.88
CA VAL A 107 -5.00 -4.44 2.18
C VAL A 107 -5.69 -5.63 2.83
N GLN A 108 -4.96 -6.67 3.26
CA GLN A 108 -5.59 -7.86 3.83
C GLN A 108 -6.28 -7.59 5.17
N PRO A 109 -5.66 -6.89 6.15
CA PRO A 109 -6.36 -6.58 7.41
C PRO A 109 -7.57 -5.66 7.19
N LEU A 110 -7.48 -4.69 6.28
CA LEU A 110 -8.63 -3.85 5.92
C LEU A 110 -9.74 -4.67 5.27
N GLN A 111 -9.40 -5.57 4.34
CA GLN A 111 -10.38 -6.42 3.68
C GLN A 111 -11.10 -7.31 4.70
N GLN A 112 -10.36 -7.96 5.60
CA GLN A 112 -10.91 -8.78 6.67
C GLN A 112 -11.84 -7.97 7.59
N ALA A 113 -11.43 -6.75 7.95
CA ALA A 113 -12.27 -5.86 8.75
C ALA A 113 -13.57 -5.48 8.03
N PHE A 114 -13.53 -5.20 6.72
CA PHE A 114 -14.71 -4.88 5.94
C PHE A 114 -15.64 -6.08 5.70
N GLU A 115 -15.09 -7.29 5.55
CA GLU A 115 -15.85 -8.53 5.46
C GLU A 115 -16.54 -8.85 6.81
N ALA A 116 -15.84 -8.64 7.94
CA ALA A 116 -16.37 -8.89 9.27
C ALA A 116 -17.57 -8.02 9.69
N ILE A 117 -17.74 -6.83 9.07
CA ILE A 117 -18.90 -5.96 9.31
C ILE A 117 -20.22 -6.63 8.85
N GLY A 118 -20.16 -7.52 7.86
CA GLY A 118 -21.35 -8.17 7.30
C GLY A 118 -22.26 -7.21 6.52
N GLU A 119 -23.49 -7.64 6.21
CA GLU A 119 -24.47 -6.86 5.43
C GLU A 119 -25.44 -6.07 6.33
N GLN A 120 -25.74 -6.57 7.54
CA GLN A 120 -26.76 -5.99 8.43
C GLN A 120 -26.56 -4.48 8.73
N PRO A 121 -25.34 -3.97 9.06
CA PRO A 121 -25.17 -2.54 9.32
C PRO A 121 -25.42 -1.67 8.10
N LEU A 122 -25.16 -2.19 6.89
CA LEU A 122 -25.39 -1.48 5.64
C LEU A 122 -26.87 -1.44 5.28
N GLU A 123 -27.59 -2.55 5.50
CA GLU A 123 -29.03 -2.62 5.31
C GLU A 123 -29.75 -1.65 6.26
N ALA A 124 -29.32 -1.57 7.53
CA ALA A 124 -29.84 -0.61 8.48
C ALA A 124 -29.57 0.85 8.07
N ALA A 125 -28.42 1.15 7.48
CA ALA A 125 -28.15 2.48 6.94
C ALA A 125 -29.04 2.79 5.72
N ALA A 126 -29.28 1.80 4.86
CA ALA A 126 -30.12 1.93 3.68
C ALA A 126 -31.60 2.17 4.03
N THR A 127 -32.13 1.57 5.10
CA THR A 127 -33.51 1.83 5.57
C THR A 127 -33.69 3.27 6.07
N LEU A 128 -32.62 3.88 6.59
CA LEU A 128 -32.55 5.30 6.94
C LEU A 128 -32.27 6.22 5.73
N ARG A 129 -32.27 5.67 4.50
CA ARG A 129 -31.96 6.37 3.26
C ARG A 129 -30.56 7.03 3.24
N ALA A 130 -29.61 6.49 3.99
CA ALA A 130 -28.22 6.93 3.90
C ALA A 130 -27.69 6.60 2.50
N ASN A 131 -27.00 7.56 1.87
CA ASN A 131 -26.36 7.31 0.59
C ASN A 131 -25.09 6.44 0.80
N PRO A 132 -24.47 5.89 -0.27
CA PRO A 132 -23.31 5.01 -0.13
C PRO A 132 -22.08 5.68 0.52
N TRP A 133 -21.87 6.97 0.28
CA TRP A 133 -20.75 7.72 0.87
C TRP A 133 -20.96 7.96 2.35
N ASP A 134 -22.18 8.35 2.75
CA ASP A 134 -22.57 8.51 4.15
C ASP A 134 -22.45 7.18 4.88
N THR A 135 -22.94 6.09 4.27
CA THR A 135 -22.83 4.75 4.84
C THR A 135 -21.36 4.35 5.03
N PHE A 136 -20.51 4.63 4.04
CA PHE A 136 -19.09 4.32 4.13
C PHE A 136 -18.41 5.09 5.26
N PHE A 137 -18.55 6.42 5.32
CA PHE A 137 -17.83 7.24 6.29
C PHE A 137 -18.46 7.23 7.69
N ALA A 138 -19.78 7.09 7.82
CA ALA A 138 -20.48 7.13 9.09
C ALA A 138 -20.68 5.75 9.73
N VAL A 139 -20.68 4.66 8.94
CA VAL A 139 -20.90 3.30 9.46
C VAL A 139 -19.67 2.43 9.25
N VAL A 140 -19.21 2.28 8.01
CA VAL A 140 -18.13 1.33 7.69
C VAL A 140 -16.80 1.74 8.32
N VAL A 141 -16.34 2.98 8.10
CA VAL A 141 -15.05 3.46 8.60
C VAL A 141 -14.97 3.39 10.14
N PRO A 142 -15.98 3.84 10.91
CA PRO A 142 -15.99 3.71 12.37
C PRO A 142 -15.94 2.26 12.85
N LEU A 143 -16.71 1.35 12.24
CA LEU A 143 -16.71 -0.07 12.60
C LEU A 143 -15.38 -0.76 12.22
N ALA A 144 -14.76 -0.35 11.13
CA ALA A 144 -13.48 -0.86 10.66
C ALA A 144 -12.25 -0.23 11.36
N ARG A 145 -12.43 0.71 12.31
CA ARG A 145 -11.31 1.40 13.01
C ARG A 145 -10.22 0.45 13.51
N PRO A 146 -10.52 -0.68 14.18
CA PRO A 146 -9.48 -1.63 14.60
C PRO A 146 -8.69 -2.17 13.40
N GLY A 147 -9.36 -2.46 12.29
CA GLY A 147 -8.74 -2.89 11.03
C GLY A 147 -7.80 -1.83 10.44
N PHE A 148 -8.19 -0.55 10.45
CA PHE A 148 -7.31 0.55 10.04
C PHE A 148 -6.07 0.68 10.94
N MET A 149 -6.22 0.49 12.24
CA MET A 149 -5.08 0.51 13.17
C MET A 149 -4.12 -0.66 12.89
N THR A 150 -4.65 -1.88 12.74
CA THR A 150 -3.84 -3.06 12.39
C THR A 150 -3.12 -2.86 11.06
N ALA A 151 -3.84 -2.41 10.02
CA ALA A 151 -3.27 -2.15 8.71
C ALA A 151 -2.19 -1.07 8.75
N GLY A 152 -2.41 0.02 9.49
CA GLY A 152 -1.42 1.09 9.65
C GLY A 152 -0.16 0.62 10.37
N ILE A 153 -0.31 -0.13 11.47
CA ILE A 153 0.81 -0.67 12.24
C ILE A 153 1.62 -1.66 11.39
N LEU A 154 0.95 -2.60 10.72
CA LEU A 154 1.61 -3.60 9.89
C LEU A 154 2.29 -2.97 8.68
N GLY A 155 1.60 -2.07 7.96
CA GLY A 155 2.18 -1.35 6.82
C GLY A 155 3.43 -0.54 7.21
N PHE A 156 3.37 0.14 8.36
CA PHE A 156 4.50 0.90 8.88
C PHE A 156 5.66 -0.02 9.29
N ALA A 157 5.41 -0.99 10.16
CA ALA A 157 6.43 -1.90 10.68
C ALA A 157 7.12 -2.69 9.55
N HIS A 158 6.35 -3.13 8.57
CA HIS A 158 6.88 -3.86 7.42
C HIS A 158 7.75 -2.97 6.53
N THR A 159 7.36 -1.70 6.35
CA THR A 159 8.19 -0.75 5.58
C THR A 159 9.47 -0.36 6.32
N VAL A 160 9.43 -0.25 7.66
CA VAL A 160 10.64 -0.04 8.48
C VAL A 160 11.59 -1.23 8.42
N GLY A 161 11.04 -2.45 8.44
CA GLY A 161 11.82 -3.69 8.41
C GLY A 161 12.33 -4.09 7.02
N GLU A 162 11.90 -3.39 5.97
CA GLU A 162 12.25 -3.78 4.60
C GLU A 162 13.64 -3.30 4.20
N PHE A 163 14.45 -4.25 3.73
CA PHE A 163 15.84 -4.00 3.34
C PHE A 163 16.13 -4.36 1.89
N GLY A 164 15.59 -5.48 1.38
CA GLY A 164 15.96 -6.02 0.07
C GLY A 164 15.55 -5.11 -1.09
N VAL A 165 14.29 -4.66 -1.09
CA VAL A 165 13.73 -3.73 -2.07
C VAL A 165 14.38 -2.35 -1.95
N VAL A 166 14.61 -1.87 -0.73
CA VAL A 166 15.21 -0.55 -0.46
C VAL A 166 16.65 -0.50 -0.96
N LEU A 167 17.46 -1.54 -0.74
CA LEU A 167 18.83 -1.59 -1.27
C LEU A 167 18.85 -1.54 -2.80
N MET A 168 17.97 -2.29 -3.44
CA MET A 168 17.94 -2.34 -4.91
C MET A 168 17.52 -1.00 -5.51
N ILE A 169 16.47 -0.37 -4.97
CA ILE A 169 15.88 0.85 -5.53
C ILE A 169 16.58 2.11 -5.05
N GLY A 170 17.00 2.15 -3.79
CA GLY A 170 17.54 3.35 -3.13
C GLY A 170 18.98 3.67 -3.51
N GLY A 171 19.81 2.65 -3.77
CA GLY A 171 21.25 2.85 -3.90
C GLY A 171 21.87 3.32 -2.57
N ASN A 172 23.18 3.57 -2.58
CA ASN A 172 23.94 3.99 -1.40
C ASN A 172 23.96 5.52 -1.22
#